data_AF-A0AB39YXH6-F1
#
_entry.id   AF-A0AB39YXH6-F1
#
_cell.length_a   1.000
_cell.length_b   1.000
_cell.length_c   1.000
_cell.angle_alpha   90.00
_cell.angle_beta   90.00
_cell.angle_gamma   90.00
#
_symmetry.space_group_name_H-M   'P 1'
#
loop_
_entity.id
_entity.type
_entity.pdbx_description
1 polymer ?
#
loop_
_entity_poly.entity_id
_entity_poly.type
_entity_poly.pdbx_seq_one_letter_code
_entity_poly.pdbx_strand_id
1 'polypeptide(L)'
;MANDSTRSQQFTRITSDMVLTPQSSSKDGETKVEAIPSDPKWRSPQLMIVFEDGDLHSARQQLLKSLQNPFAEGSVATLLLQESIADQFVGLVAQDLRTLPQEVSKNPSYINTLAKIDQLKAKVVKGETLKAGESPILVYDCVHSYLGTGATGVVTLHTFRTAKEAGELAKRDPLPYGQVSLWNEKLACAYELIPRLPSDVVAINCFNPNLSPIRDSFEGNRNDVLLEKNYHYESLVVSGKRRIIVFPVGTIFAN
;
A
#
# COMPACT_ATOMS: atom_id res chain seq x y z
N MET A 1 -10.39 -23.78 61.69
CA MET A 1 -8.99 -23.72 61.23
C MET A 1 -9.01 -23.16 59.82
N ALA A 2 -8.54 -21.92 59.67
CA ALA A 2 -8.51 -21.16 58.42
C ALA A 2 -7.30 -21.60 57.58
N ASN A 3 -7.43 -21.59 56.26
CA ASN A 3 -6.29 -21.68 55.36
C ASN A 3 -6.49 -20.66 54.24
N ASP A 4 -5.81 -19.53 54.37
CA ASP A 4 -5.85 -18.39 53.47
C ASP A 4 -4.52 -18.41 52.67
N SER A 5 -4.61 -18.53 51.36
CA SER A 5 -3.44 -18.66 50.47
C SER A 5 -3.21 -17.34 49.73
N THR A 6 -2.41 -16.46 50.32
CA THR A 6 -2.00 -15.18 49.74
C THR A 6 -0.91 -15.41 48.69
N ARG A 7 -1.22 -15.16 47.41
CA ARG A 7 -0.27 -15.19 46.29
C ARG A 7 0.37 -13.80 46.16
N SER A 8 1.67 -13.70 46.44
CA SER A 8 2.46 -12.48 46.34
C SER A 8 2.70 -12.07 44.88
N GLN A 9 2.32 -10.83 44.54
CA GLN A 9 2.69 -10.17 43.29
C GLN A 9 4.14 -9.65 43.39
N GLN A 10 5.02 -10.14 42.53
CA GLN A 10 6.39 -9.65 42.41
C GLN A 10 6.42 -8.44 41.47
N PHE A 11 6.57 -7.24 42.03
CA PHE A 11 6.90 -6.03 41.28
C PHE A 11 8.37 -6.09 40.86
N THR A 12 8.65 -6.06 39.56
CA THR A 12 10.02 -5.88 39.03
C THR A 12 10.39 -4.41 39.14
N ARG A 13 11.31 -4.12 40.06
CA ARG A 13 11.84 -2.77 40.32
C ARG A 13 12.95 -2.49 39.30
N ILE A 14 12.74 -1.54 38.39
CA ILE A 14 13.76 -1.11 37.43
C ILE A 14 14.81 -0.29 38.19
N THR A 15 16.09 -0.67 38.12
CA THR A 15 17.22 0.08 38.70
C THR A 15 18.05 0.78 37.62
N SER A 16 18.69 1.88 38.00
CA SER A 16 19.45 2.79 37.11
C SER A 16 20.65 2.16 36.39
N ASP A 17 21.02 0.93 36.72
CA ASP A 17 22.18 0.23 36.14
C ASP A 17 21.88 -0.40 34.76
N MET A 18 20.62 -0.35 34.31
CA MET A 18 20.21 -0.84 32.98
C MET A 18 20.49 0.15 31.82
N VAL A 19 21.14 1.29 32.09
CA VAL A 19 21.31 2.39 31.11
C VAL A 19 22.69 2.41 30.43
N LEU A 20 23.65 1.55 30.82
CA LEU A 20 25.01 1.59 30.25
C LEU A 20 25.52 0.20 29.85
N THR A 21 24.89 -0.40 28.85
CA THR A 21 25.56 -1.41 28.01
C THR A 21 24.87 -1.46 26.64
N PRO A 22 25.43 -0.84 25.60
CA PRO A 22 24.91 -1.01 24.25
C PRO A 22 25.25 -2.43 23.79
N GLN A 23 24.29 -3.34 23.88
CA GLN A 23 24.35 -4.59 23.11
C GLN A 23 24.24 -4.21 21.64
N SER A 24 25.38 -4.23 20.95
CA SER A 24 25.47 -4.16 19.50
C SER A 24 24.79 -5.38 18.90
N SER A 25 23.48 -5.29 18.70
CA SER A 25 22.75 -6.15 17.77
C SER A 25 22.70 -5.43 16.42
N SER A 26 23.82 -5.47 15.70
CA SER A 26 23.82 -5.30 14.25
C SER A 26 23.04 -6.46 13.64
N LYS A 27 21.71 -6.32 13.65
CA LYS A 27 20.84 -6.99 12.69
C LYS A 27 20.51 -5.95 11.63
N ASP A 28 21.44 -5.76 10.71
CA ASP A 28 21.05 -5.36 9.37
C ASP A 28 20.08 -6.44 8.89
N GLY A 29 18.80 -6.10 8.91
CA GLY A 29 17.75 -6.93 8.35
C GLY A 29 17.97 -6.96 6.85
N GLU A 30 18.74 -7.93 6.37
CA GLU A 30 18.60 -8.43 5.00
C GLU A 30 17.13 -8.80 4.84
N THR A 31 16.37 -7.87 4.27
CA THR A 31 15.01 -8.12 3.85
C THR A 31 15.14 -9.11 2.71
N LYS A 32 14.99 -10.41 3.02
CA LYS A 32 15.04 -11.48 2.04
C LYS A 32 14.02 -11.15 0.95
N VAL A 33 14.52 -10.67 -0.19
CA VAL A 33 13.69 -10.35 -1.34
C VAL A 33 13.02 -11.66 -1.74
N GLU A 34 11.68 -11.71 -1.68
CA GLU A 34 10.95 -12.87 -2.18
C GLU A 34 11.35 -13.12 -3.63
N ALA A 35 11.58 -14.40 -3.99
CA ALA A 35 11.99 -14.76 -5.34
C ALA A 35 10.97 -14.24 -6.35
N ILE A 36 11.42 -13.37 -7.26
CA ILE A 36 10.57 -12.79 -8.31
C ILE A 36 10.36 -13.88 -9.37
N PRO A 37 9.10 -14.32 -9.63
CA PRO A 37 8.82 -15.27 -10.68
C PRO A 37 9.25 -14.71 -12.05
N SER A 38 9.72 -15.59 -12.93
CA SER A 38 10.00 -15.21 -14.32
C SER A 38 8.74 -14.97 -15.15
N ASP A 39 7.60 -15.47 -14.70
CA ASP A 39 6.29 -15.26 -15.33
C ASP A 39 5.75 -13.87 -14.96
N PRO A 40 5.44 -13.00 -15.94
CA PRO A 40 4.96 -11.63 -15.70
C PRO A 40 3.53 -11.59 -15.13
N LYS A 41 3.08 -12.53 -14.33
CA LYS A 41 1.73 -12.51 -13.78
C LYS A 41 1.59 -11.51 -12.64
N TRP A 42 0.46 -10.82 -12.65
CA TRP A 42 0.03 -9.99 -11.54
C TRP A 42 -0.25 -10.84 -10.30
N ARG A 43 0.41 -10.51 -9.19
CA ARG A 43 0.22 -11.16 -7.89
C ARG A 43 -0.58 -10.25 -6.96
N SER A 44 -1.90 -10.23 -7.16
CA SER A 44 -2.81 -9.42 -6.34
C SER A 44 -2.38 -7.94 -6.25
N PRO A 45 -2.15 -7.25 -7.39
CA PRO A 45 -1.66 -5.87 -7.40
C PRO A 45 -2.62 -4.94 -6.66
N GLN A 46 -2.10 -3.78 -6.26
CA GLN A 46 -2.91 -2.77 -5.58
C GLN A 46 -3.10 -1.49 -6.36
N LEU A 47 -4.27 -0.91 -6.16
CA LEU A 47 -4.58 0.47 -6.49
C LEU A 47 -4.42 1.30 -5.22
N MET A 48 -3.56 2.30 -5.25
CA MET A 48 -3.42 3.29 -4.17
C MET A 48 -4.05 4.61 -4.60
N ILE A 49 -4.91 5.18 -3.77
CA ILE A 49 -5.59 6.46 -4.03
C ILE A 49 -5.30 7.38 -2.85
N VAL A 50 -4.72 8.55 -3.11
CA VAL A 50 -4.31 9.51 -2.06
C VAL A 50 -5.02 10.84 -2.28
N PHE A 51 -5.79 11.25 -1.28
CA PHE A 51 -6.45 12.54 -1.20
C PHE A 51 -5.57 13.55 -0.46
N GLU A 52 -5.87 14.84 -0.62
CA GLU A 52 -5.16 15.93 0.05
C GLU A 52 -5.29 15.88 1.58
N ASP A 53 -6.44 15.42 2.07
CA ASP A 53 -6.69 15.20 3.49
C ASP A 53 -6.17 13.83 3.98
N GLY A 54 -5.39 13.10 3.19
CA GLY A 54 -4.83 11.80 3.60
C GLY A 54 -3.50 11.92 4.36
N ASP A 55 -3.15 10.89 5.13
CA ASP A 55 -1.80 10.76 5.70
C ASP A 55 -0.76 10.51 4.58
N LEU A 56 -0.22 11.61 4.04
CA LEU A 56 0.79 11.58 2.97
C LEU A 56 2.07 10.87 3.40
N HIS A 57 2.44 10.94 4.68
CA HIS A 57 3.66 10.32 5.17
C HIS A 57 3.54 8.80 5.11
N SER A 58 2.48 8.25 5.71
CA SER A 58 2.24 6.81 5.72
C SER A 58 1.98 6.27 4.31
N ALA A 59 1.19 6.96 3.49
CA ALA A 59 0.95 6.60 2.09
C ALA A 59 2.27 6.49 1.31
N ARG A 60 3.14 7.50 1.43
CA ARG A 60 4.46 7.53 0.79
C ARG A 60 5.34 6.37 1.23
N GLN A 61 5.39 6.07 2.54
CA GLN A 61 6.21 4.96 3.04
C GLN A 61 5.77 3.60 2.46
N GLN A 62 4.46 3.38 2.31
CA GLN A 62 3.95 2.15 1.69
C GLN A 62 4.22 2.09 0.18
N LEU A 63 4.09 3.22 -0.51
CA LEU A 63 4.44 3.32 -1.93
C LEU A 63 5.93 3.04 -2.16
N LEU A 64 6.82 3.62 -1.35
CA LEU A 64 8.27 3.41 -1.46
C LEU A 64 8.63 1.93 -1.30
N LYS A 65 8.01 1.20 -0.37
CA LYS A 65 8.19 -0.25 -0.23
C LYS A 65 7.77 -1.00 -1.49
N SER A 66 6.61 -0.66 -2.05
CA SER A 66 6.12 -1.28 -3.30
C SER A 66 7.06 -1.00 -4.48
N LEU A 67 7.59 0.22 -4.57
CA LEU A 67 8.52 0.63 -5.62
C LEU A 67 9.87 -0.09 -5.56
N GLN A 68 10.29 -0.57 -4.38
CA GLN A 68 11.51 -1.37 -4.24
C GLN A 68 11.34 -2.82 -4.71
N ASN A 69 10.11 -3.36 -4.66
CA ASN A 69 9.79 -4.67 -5.23
C ASN A 69 8.40 -4.65 -5.90
N PRO A 70 8.28 -4.07 -7.11
CA PRO A 70 7.00 -3.92 -7.80
C PRO A 70 6.40 -5.25 -8.28
N PHE A 71 7.15 -6.35 -8.17
CA PHE A 71 6.69 -7.70 -8.50
C PHE A 71 6.21 -8.50 -7.27
N ALA A 72 6.39 -7.97 -6.07
CA ALA A 72 5.90 -8.62 -4.86
C ALA A 72 4.37 -8.69 -4.84
N GLU A 73 3.86 -9.67 -4.11
CA GLU A 73 2.43 -9.82 -3.89
C GLU A 73 1.88 -8.62 -3.13
N GLY A 74 0.76 -8.07 -3.60
CA GLY A 74 0.17 -6.90 -2.97
C GLY A 74 0.94 -5.60 -3.20
N SER A 75 1.93 -5.55 -4.09
CA SER A 75 2.59 -4.29 -4.45
C SER A 75 1.64 -3.35 -5.18
N VAL A 76 1.81 -2.04 -4.95
CA VAL A 76 1.12 -1.00 -5.71
C VAL A 76 1.50 -1.12 -7.19
N ALA A 77 0.50 -1.24 -8.06
CA ALA A 77 0.67 -1.18 -9.51
C ALA A 77 0.20 0.16 -10.07
N THR A 78 -0.82 0.77 -9.45
CA THR A 78 -1.40 2.04 -9.90
C THR A 78 -1.60 2.98 -8.73
N LEU A 79 -1.19 4.22 -8.93
CA LEU A 79 -1.31 5.32 -7.98
C LEU A 79 -2.20 6.41 -8.57
N LEU A 80 -3.22 6.83 -7.82
CA LEU A 80 -4.05 7.99 -8.10
C LEU A 80 -3.75 9.05 -7.04
N LEU A 81 -3.37 10.26 -7.44
CA LEU A 81 -3.11 11.39 -6.54
C LEU A 81 -4.08 12.53 -6.79
N GLN A 82 -4.60 13.14 -5.74
CA GLN A 82 -5.34 14.39 -5.89
C GLN A 82 -4.40 15.48 -6.44
N GLU A 83 -4.85 16.23 -7.44
CA GLU A 83 -4.03 17.19 -8.20
C GLU A 83 -3.34 18.21 -7.28
N SER A 84 -4.00 18.66 -6.21
CA SER A 84 -3.48 19.64 -5.24
C SER A 84 -2.22 19.19 -4.50
N ILE A 85 -1.99 17.88 -4.37
CA ILE A 85 -0.82 17.32 -3.66
C ILE A 85 0.19 16.63 -4.59
N ALA A 86 -0.12 16.48 -5.88
CA ALA A 86 0.62 15.58 -6.77
C ALA A 86 2.11 15.92 -6.86
N ASP A 87 2.45 17.19 -7.12
CA ASP A 87 3.83 17.63 -7.27
C ASP A 87 4.63 17.49 -5.98
N GLN A 88 4.05 17.90 -4.85
CA GLN A 88 4.70 17.78 -3.54
C GLN A 88 4.94 16.31 -3.19
N PHE A 89 3.93 15.46 -3.34
CA PHE A 89 4.01 14.05 -2.99
C PHE A 89 5.05 13.33 -3.86
N VAL A 90 5.03 13.56 -5.17
CA VAL A 90 5.96 12.95 -6.12
C VAL A 90 7.39 13.44 -5.92
N GLY A 91 7.58 14.74 -5.64
CA GLY A 91 8.90 15.29 -5.30
C GLY A 91 9.52 14.58 -4.08
N LEU A 92 8.72 14.40 -3.03
CA LEU A 92 9.14 13.67 -1.83
C LEU A 92 9.41 12.18 -2.10
N VAL A 93 8.64 11.54 -2.99
CA VAL A 93 8.93 10.16 -3.41
C VAL A 93 10.25 10.09 -4.16
N ALA A 94 10.48 10.98 -5.13
CA ALA A 94 11.68 10.99 -5.97
C ALA A 94 12.98 11.13 -5.16
N GLN A 95 12.95 11.96 -4.11
CA GLN A 95 14.06 12.16 -3.18
C GLN A 95 14.39 10.89 -2.36
N ASP A 96 13.36 10.11 -2.01
CA ASP A 96 13.50 8.91 -1.18
C ASP A 96 13.68 7.62 -1.99
N LEU A 97 13.68 7.69 -3.32
CA LEU A 97 13.92 6.54 -4.18
C LEU A 97 15.36 6.01 -4.01
N ARG A 98 15.46 4.69 -3.93
CA ARG A 98 16.74 3.97 -3.80
C ARG A 98 16.94 3.01 -4.96
N THR A 99 18.20 2.68 -5.24
CA THR A 99 18.59 1.69 -6.25
C THR A 99 17.81 0.38 -6.05
N LEU A 100 17.23 -0.12 -7.14
CA LEU A 100 16.53 -1.39 -7.19
C LEU A 100 17.46 -2.57 -6.90
N PRO A 101 16.96 -3.62 -6.23
CA PRO A 101 17.65 -4.91 -6.17
C PRO A 101 17.98 -5.45 -7.56
N GLN A 102 19.03 -6.28 -7.67
CA GLN A 102 19.45 -6.83 -8.96
C GLN A 102 18.36 -7.72 -9.59
N GLU A 103 17.59 -8.41 -8.76
CA GLU A 103 16.49 -9.29 -9.16
C GLU A 103 15.37 -8.50 -9.85
N VAL A 104 15.14 -7.26 -9.43
CA VAL A 104 14.14 -6.36 -10.03
C VAL A 104 14.70 -5.69 -11.27
N SER A 105 15.88 -5.05 -11.15
CA SER A 105 16.48 -4.27 -12.24
C SER A 105 16.86 -5.12 -13.46
N LYS A 106 17.19 -6.39 -13.27
CA LYS A 106 17.49 -7.34 -14.37
C LYS A 106 16.26 -8.13 -14.84
N ASN A 107 15.07 -7.88 -14.28
CA ASN A 107 13.87 -8.58 -14.68
C ASN A 107 13.51 -8.23 -16.15
N PRO A 108 13.26 -9.24 -17.02
CA PRO A 108 12.92 -8.99 -18.41
C PRO A 108 11.69 -8.09 -18.62
N SER A 109 10.66 -8.23 -17.79
CA SER A 109 9.45 -7.39 -17.87
C SER A 109 9.76 -5.93 -17.57
N TYR A 110 10.63 -5.68 -16.59
CA TYR A 110 11.07 -4.34 -16.25
C TYR A 110 11.90 -3.72 -17.38
N ILE A 111 12.88 -4.45 -17.92
CA ILE A 111 13.72 -3.99 -19.04
C ILE A 111 12.86 -3.66 -20.28
N ASN A 112 11.94 -4.55 -20.65
CA ASN A 112 11.03 -4.35 -21.78
C ASN A 112 10.13 -3.13 -21.55
N THR A 113 9.65 -2.94 -20.32
CA THR A 113 8.85 -1.78 -19.93
C THR A 113 9.64 -0.49 -20.07
N LEU A 114 10.91 -0.44 -19.65
CA LEU A 114 11.76 0.73 -19.83
C LEU A 114 11.95 1.10 -21.30
N ALA A 115 12.17 0.11 -22.17
CA ALA A 115 12.24 0.33 -23.61
C ALA A 115 10.92 0.88 -24.18
N LYS A 116 9.79 0.41 -23.66
CA LYS A 116 8.47 0.88 -24.07
C LYS A 116 8.17 2.30 -23.61
N ILE A 117 8.57 2.65 -22.38
CA ILE A 117 8.50 4.01 -21.84
C ILE A 117 9.27 4.98 -22.71
N ASP A 118 10.49 4.62 -23.12
CA ASP A 118 11.34 5.44 -24.00
C ASP A 118 10.69 5.61 -25.38
N GLN A 119 10.17 4.51 -25.98
CA GLN A 119 9.45 4.56 -27.25
C GLN A 119 8.24 5.49 -27.21
N LEU A 120 7.46 5.45 -26.12
CA LEU A 120 6.27 6.28 -25.93
C LEU A 120 6.61 7.72 -25.51
N LYS A 121 7.87 7.99 -25.16
CA LYS A 121 8.32 9.26 -24.56
C LYS A 121 7.48 9.64 -23.34
N ALA A 122 7.12 8.64 -22.54
CA ALA A 122 6.25 8.84 -21.39
C ALA A 122 6.95 9.69 -20.32
N LYS A 123 6.18 10.57 -19.66
CA LYS A 123 6.69 11.35 -18.52
C LYS A 123 6.88 10.40 -17.34
N VAL A 124 8.07 10.42 -16.74
CA VAL A 124 8.42 9.53 -15.62
C VAL A 124 8.99 10.26 -14.43
N VAL A 125 8.84 9.65 -13.26
CA VAL A 125 9.57 9.98 -12.04
C VAL A 125 10.60 8.88 -11.81
N LYS A 126 11.82 9.30 -11.49
CA LYS A 126 12.96 8.44 -11.15
C LYS A 126 13.75 9.11 -10.03
N GLY A 127 14.61 8.34 -9.34
CA GLY A 127 15.48 8.89 -8.31
C GLY A 127 16.48 9.87 -8.92
N GLU A 128 16.69 11.00 -8.26
CA GLU A 128 17.48 12.12 -8.79
C GLU A 128 18.96 11.76 -9.01
N THR A 129 19.50 10.86 -8.18
CA THR A 129 20.92 10.47 -8.16
C THR A 129 21.17 9.06 -8.68
N LEU A 130 20.13 8.36 -9.14
CA LEU A 130 20.19 6.96 -9.53
C LEU A 130 20.55 6.78 -11.00
N LYS A 131 21.29 5.71 -11.31
CA LYS A 131 21.63 5.38 -12.70
C LYS A 131 20.40 4.93 -13.48
N ALA A 132 20.44 5.13 -14.79
CA ALA A 132 19.42 4.61 -15.69
C ALA A 132 19.33 3.08 -15.57
N GLY A 133 18.11 2.54 -15.55
CA GLY A 133 17.85 1.11 -15.38
C GLY A 133 17.95 0.59 -13.94
N GLU A 134 18.46 1.40 -13.00
CA GLU A 134 18.60 1.03 -11.58
C GLU A 134 17.59 1.74 -10.67
N SER A 135 16.89 2.75 -11.17
CA SER A 135 15.88 3.50 -10.40
C SER A 135 14.51 2.83 -10.48
N PRO A 136 13.72 2.75 -9.40
CA PRO A 136 12.27 2.57 -9.50
C PRO A 136 11.64 3.67 -10.37
N ILE A 137 10.52 3.36 -11.01
CA ILE A 137 9.87 4.27 -11.96
C ILE A 137 8.37 4.43 -11.65
N LEU A 138 7.93 5.69 -11.61
CA LEU A 138 6.52 6.06 -11.75
C LEU A 138 6.30 6.59 -13.17
N VAL A 139 5.25 6.14 -13.85
CA VAL A 139 4.92 6.57 -15.22
C VAL A 139 3.61 7.36 -15.20
N TYR A 140 3.66 8.63 -15.60
CA TYR A 140 2.47 9.47 -15.68
C TYR A 140 1.57 9.10 -16.86
N ASP A 141 0.27 9.11 -16.61
CA ASP A 141 -0.80 9.09 -17.62
C ASP A 141 -0.75 7.94 -18.62
N CYS A 142 -0.14 6.84 -18.20
CA CYS A 142 -0.03 5.61 -18.95
C CYS A 142 -0.78 4.47 -18.24
N VAL A 143 -1.28 3.51 -19.02
CA VAL A 143 -1.86 2.26 -18.50
C VAL A 143 -0.91 1.11 -18.78
N HIS A 144 -0.90 0.09 -17.91
CA HIS A 144 0.03 -1.03 -17.97
C HIS A 144 -0.06 -1.81 -19.29
N SER A 145 -1.25 -1.89 -19.88
CA SER A 145 -1.46 -2.54 -21.18
C SER A 145 -0.67 -1.93 -22.33
N TYR A 146 -0.25 -0.65 -22.23
CA TYR A 146 0.66 -0.03 -23.20
C TYR A 146 2.13 -0.28 -22.90
N LEU A 147 2.46 -0.67 -21.67
CA LEU A 147 3.82 -0.84 -21.17
C LEU A 147 4.30 -2.30 -21.30
N GLY A 148 3.39 -3.27 -21.16
CA GLY A 148 3.71 -4.68 -21.30
C GLY A 148 2.52 -5.60 -21.07
N THR A 149 2.76 -6.90 -21.18
CA THR A 149 1.78 -7.94 -20.87
C THR A 149 2.03 -8.44 -19.44
N GLY A 150 1.14 -8.08 -18.51
CA GLY A 150 1.23 -8.49 -17.11
C GLY A 150 1.98 -7.50 -16.22
N ALA A 151 2.63 -7.98 -15.16
CA ALA A 151 3.40 -7.18 -14.22
C ALA A 151 4.61 -6.55 -14.92
N THR A 152 4.62 -5.22 -14.99
CA THR A 152 5.57 -4.42 -15.76
C THR A 152 6.81 -4.01 -14.97
N GLY A 153 6.77 -4.12 -13.63
CA GLY A 153 7.85 -3.68 -12.76
C GLY A 153 7.92 -2.15 -12.57
N VAL A 154 6.88 -1.42 -12.97
CA VAL A 154 6.74 0.02 -12.71
C VAL A 154 5.40 0.31 -12.06
N VAL A 155 5.22 1.53 -11.55
CA VAL A 155 3.92 1.99 -11.04
C VAL A 155 3.37 3.05 -12.00
N THR A 156 2.12 2.90 -12.43
CA THR A 156 1.43 3.95 -13.20
C THR A 156 0.86 5.00 -12.25
N LEU A 157 0.92 6.26 -12.65
CA LEU A 157 0.48 7.41 -11.87
C LEU A 157 -0.51 8.25 -12.68
N HIS A 158 -1.63 8.57 -12.07
CA HIS A 158 -2.62 9.51 -12.60
C HIS A 158 -3.01 10.53 -11.54
N THR A 159 -3.41 11.73 -11.98
CA THR A 159 -3.96 12.74 -11.09
C THR A 159 -5.49 12.83 -11.25
N PHE A 160 -6.17 13.28 -10.20
CA PHE A 160 -7.61 13.53 -10.22
C PHE A 160 -7.96 14.79 -9.44
N ARG A 161 -9.09 15.42 -9.78
CA ARG A 161 -9.64 16.60 -9.09
C ARG A 161 -10.78 16.28 -8.15
N THR A 162 -11.53 15.21 -8.45
CA THR A 162 -12.74 14.85 -7.69
C THR A 162 -12.78 13.35 -7.39
N ALA A 163 -13.50 12.96 -6.34
CA ALA A 163 -13.74 11.55 -6.03
C ALA A 163 -14.43 10.80 -7.19
N LYS A 164 -15.31 11.49 -7.93
CA LYS A 164 -15.94 10.91 -9.13
C LYS A 164 -14.89 10.52 -10.18
N GLU A 165 -13.98 11.44 -10.49
CA GLU A 165 -12.89 11.23 -11.45
C GLU A 165 -11.93 10.13 -10.97
N ALA A 166 -11.59 10.09 -9.68
CA ALA A 166 -10.79 9.00 -9.11
C ALA A 166 -11.43 7.63 -9.36
N GLY A 167 -12.76 7.52 -9.20
CA GLY A 167 -13.51 6.30 -9.49
C GLY A 167 -13.58 5.92 -10.98
N GLU A 168 -13.49 6.90 -11.88
CA GLU A 168 -13.40 6.67 -13.33
C GLU A 168 -11.99 6.19 -13.72
N LEU A 169 -10.95 6.86 -13.21
CA LEU A 169 -9.55 6.48 -13.41
C LEU A 169 -9.23 5.10 -12.83
N ALA A 170 -9.81 4.73 -11.69
CA ALA A 170 -9.68 3.40 -11.08
C ALA A 170 -10.15 2.26 -11.99
N LYS A 171 -10.96 2.55 -13.02
CA LYS A 171 -11.46 1.58 -14.00
C LYS A 171 -10.76 1.66 -15.35
N ARG A 172 -9.89 2.66 -15.54
CA ARG A 172 -9.22 2.94 -16.81
C ARG A 172 -8.25 1.84 -17.20
N ASP A 173 -7.58 1.23 -16.22
CA ASP A 173 -6.72 0.07 -16.39
C ASP A 173 -7.24 -1.09 -15.54
N PRO A 174 -8.06 -1.99 -16.09
CA PRO A 174 -8.71 -3.06 -15.33
C PRO A 174 -7.70 -4.16 -14.99
N LEU A 175 -6.82 -3.88 -14.02
CA LEU A 175 -5.95 -4.88 -13.43
C LEU A 175 -6.73 -5.74 -12.44
N PRO A 176 -6.29 -6.99 -12.17
CA PRO A 176 -6.90 -7.86 -11.17
C PRO A 176 -6.52 -7.39 -9.75
N TYR A 177 -6.96 -6.20 -9.36
CA TYR A 177 -6.61 -5.60 -8.07
C TYR A 177 -7.12 -6.44 -6.91
N GLY A 178 -6.20 -6.94 -6.09
CA GLY A 178 -6.59 -7.66 -4.87
C GLY A 178 -7.08 -6.74 -3.75
N GLN A 179 -6.68 -5.47 -3.80
CA GLN A 179 -7.08 -4.46 -2.83
C GLN A 179 -6.98 -3.05 -3.43
N VAL A 180 -7.84 -2.15 -2.95
CA VAL A 180 -7.64 -0.70 -3.04
C VAL A 180 -7.20 -0.15 -1.68
N SER A 181 -6.11 0.62 -1.62
CA SER A 181 -5.75 1.43 -0.45
C SER A 181 -6.14 2.88 -0.69
N LEU A 182 -6.93 3.44 0.22
CA LEU A 182 -7.53 4.75 0.13
C LEU A 182 -7.04 5.61 1.29
N TRP A 183 -6.30 6.67 1.00
CA TRP A 183 -5.69 7.54 2.00
C TRP A 183 -6.47 8.85 2.06
N ASN A 184 -7.32 8.97 3.07
CA ASN A 184 -8.19 10.11 3.32
C ASN A 184 -8.67 10.09 4.78
N GLU A 185 -8.40 11.14 5.55
CA GLU A 185 -8.90 11.25 6.93
C GLU A 185 -10.42 11.52 7.00
N LYS A 186 -11.04 11.99 5.91
CA LYS A 186 -12.49 12.20 5.83
C LYS A 186 -13.19 10.90 5.41
N LEU A 187 -13.54 10.09 6.41
CA LEU A 187 -14.19 8.77 6.19
C LEU A 187 -15.44 8.86 5.30
N ALA A 188 -16.28 9.88 5.46
CA ALA A 188 -17.47 10.07 4.61
C ALA A 188 -17.11 10.16 3.12
N CYS A 189 -16.07 10.93 2.77
CA CYS A 189 -15.57 11.05 1.40
C CYS A 189 -15.04 9.70 0.89
N ALA A 190 -14.36 8.93 1.75
CA ALA A 190 -13.89 7.61 1.41
C ALA A 190 -15.06 6.66 1.06
N TYR A 191 -16.12 6.62 1.88
CA TYR A 191 -17.30 5.79 1.64
C TYR A 191 -18.07 6.16 0.37
N GLU A 192 -18.09 7.45 -0.02
CA GLU A 192 -18.68 7.88 -1.29
C GLU A 192 -17.94 7.28 -2.50
N LEU A 193 -16.64 6.99 -2.38
CA LEU A 193 -15.83 6.44 -3.46
C LEU A 193 -15.99 4.91 -3.60
N ILE A 194 -16.18 4.18 -2.50
CA ILE A 194 -16.23 2.71 -2.44
C ILE A 194 -17.13 2.06 -3.51
N PRO A 195 -18.36 2.55 -3.78
CA PRO A 195 -19.20 2.06 -4.88
C PRO A 195 -18.52 2.00 -6.25
N ARG A 196 -17.55 2.88 -6.50
CA ARG A 196 -16.89 3.07 -7.79
C ARG A 196 -15.61 2.26 -7.93
N LEU A 197 -15.11 1.66 -6.85
CA LEU A 197 -13.82 0.97 -6.85
C LEU A 197 -13.89 -0.43 -7.48
N PRO A 198 -12.80 -0.89 -8.13
CA PRO A 198 -12.79 -2.17 -8.83
C PRO A 198 -12.68 -3.38 -7.89
N SER A 199 -12.00 -3.25 -6.74
CA SER A 199 -11.72 -4.37 -5.83
C SER A 199 -12.78 -4.56 -4.75
N ASP A 200 -12.96 -5.79 -4.29
CA ASP A 200 -13.84 -6.14 -3.18
C ASP A 200 -13.25 -5.79 -1.82
N VAL A 201 -11.92 -5.65 -1.73
CA VAL A 201 -11.22 -5.24 -0.52
C VAL A 201 -10.82 -3.78 -0.63
N VAL A 202 -11.31 -2.97 0.32
CA VAL A 202 -10.94 -1.56 0.45
C VAL A 202 -10.34 -1.32 1.82
N ALA A 203 -9.09 -0.86 1.84
CA ALA A 203 -8.40 -0.45 3.05
C ALA A 203 -8.35 1.08 3.11
N ILE A 204 -8.82 1.68 4.19
CA ILE A 204 -8.78 3.14 4.39
C ILE A 204 -7.69 3.45 5.41
N ASN A 205 -6.77 4.36 5.06
CA ASN A 205 -5.60 4.77 5.84
C ASN A 205 -4.72 3.61 6.31
N CYS A 206 -4.72 2.49 5.58
CA CYS A 206 -3.84 1.36 5.82
C CYS A 206 -3.55 0.58 4.53
N PHE A 207 -2.64 -0.38 4.64
CA PHE A 207 -2.12 -1.14 3.50
C PHE A 207 -1.91 -2.60 3.91
N ASN A 208 -2.37 -3.55 3.08
CA ASN A 208 -2.31 -4.99 3.36
C ASN A 208 -2.78 -5.40 4.79
N PRO A 209 -4.00 -5.04 5.23
CA PRO A 209 -4.50 -5.49 6.51
C PRO A 209 -4.73 -7.02 6.51
N ASN A 210 -4.62 -7.64 7.69
CA ASN A 210 -4.96 -9.05 7.87
C ASN A 210 -6.48 -9.24 7.76
N LEU A 211 -6.95 -9.90 6.69
CA LEU A 211 -8.38 -10.09 6.44
C LEU A 211 -8.99 -11.32 7.15
N SER A 212 -8.18 -12.15 7.81
CA SER A 212 -8.68 -13.34 8.52
C SER A 212 -9.85 -13.06 9.48
N PRO A 213 -9.90 -11.92 10.23
CA PRO A 213 -10.99 -11.66 11.17
C PRO A 213 -12.38 -11.62 10.56
N ILE A 214 -12.51 -11.12 9.32
CA ILE A 214 -13.80 -10.83 8.68
C ILE A 214 -14.12 -11.78 7.51
N ARG A 215 -13.18 -12.67 7.17
CA ARG A 215 -13.25 -13.54 6.00
C ARG A 215 -14.48 -14.44 6.00
N ASP A 216 -14.76 -15.11 7.11
CA ASP A 216 -15.91 -16.02 7.22
C ASP A 216 -17.25 -15.32 6.99
N SER A 217 -17.36 -14.05 7.37
CA SER A 217 -18.55 -13.24 7.15
C SER A 217 -18.67 -12.75 5.72
N PHE A 218 -17.55 -12.41 5.07
CA PHE A 218 -17.51 -12.09 3.64
C PHE A 218 -17.92 -13.30 2.78
N GLU A 219 -17.27 -14.46 2.99
CA GLU A 219 -17.53 -15.70 2.25
C GLU A 219 -18.94 -16.24 2.53
N GLY A 220 -19.42 -16.11 3.76
CA GLY A 220 -20.78 -16.46 4.16
C GLY A 220 -21.87 -15.50 3.66
N ASN A 221 -21.50 -14.48 2.88
CA ASN A 221 -22.42 -13.45 2.37
C ASN A 221 -23.23 -12.76 3.49
N ARG A 222 -22.60 -12.51 4.64
CA ARG A 222 -23.21 -11.88 5.82
C ARG A 222 -22.72 -10.45 5.99
N ASN A 223 -23.62 -9.59 6.46
CA ASN A 223 -23.21 -8.29 6.99
C ASN A 223 -22.60 -8.52 8.37
N ASP A 224 -21.41 -7.98 8.60
CA ASP A 224 -20.72 -8.12 9.88
C ASP A 224 -19.76 -6.96 10.10
N VAL A 225 -19.55 -6.63 11.37
CA VAL A 225 -18.66 -5.55 11.81
C VAL A 225 -17.94 -6.01 13.08
N LEU A 226 -16.62 -5.88 13.08
CA LEU A 226 -15.81 -6.25 14.25
C LEU A 226 -14.59 -5.37 14.40
N LEU A 227 -14.08 -5.35 15.63
CA LEU A 227 -12.83 -4.69 16.00
C LEU A 227 -11.81 -5.76 16.39
N GLU A 228 -10.68 -5.82 15.70
CA GLU A 228 -9.57 -6.69 16.06
C GLU A 228 -8.21 -5.99 15.86
N LYS A 229 -7.34 -6.04 16.88
CA LYS A 229 -5.97 -5.50 16.84
C LYS A 229 -5.89 -4.05 16.36
N ASN A 230 -6.79 -3.19 16.86
CA ASN A 230 -6.89 -1.77 16.48
C ASN A 230 -7.28 -1.55 15.01
N TYR A 231 -8.03 -2.48 14.42
CA TYR A 231 -8.66 -2.29 13.11
C TYR A 231 -10.15 -2.54 13.21
N HIS A 232 -10.90 -1.70 12.51
CA HIS A 232 -12.30 -1.88 12.19
C HIS A 232 -12.39 -2.67 10.90
N TYR A 233 -13.21 -3.70 10.90
CA TYR A 233 -13.52 -4.51 9.73
C TYR A 233 -15.02 -4.51 9.50
N GLU A 234 -15.42 -4.35 8.25
CA GLU A 234 -16.80 -4.49 7.82
C GLU A 234 -16.87 -5.46 6.64
N SER A 235 -17.83 -6.38 6.67
CA SER A 235 -18.33 -7.07 5.49
C SER A 235 -19.74 -6.54 5.23
N LEU A 236 -19.97 -5.92 4.07
CA LEU A 236 -21.30 -5.41 3.72
C LEU A 236 -21.53 -5.35 2.21
N VAL A 237 -22.79 -5.10 1.80
CA VAL A 237 -23.13 -4.92 0.39
C VAL A 237 -23.18 -3.44 0.05
N VAL A 238 -22.30 -2.99 -0.84
CA VAL A 238 -22.26 -1.63 -1.38
C VAL A 238 -22.55 -1.69 -2.87
N SER A 239 -23.60 -1.00 -3.31
CA SER A 239 -24.01 -0.96 -4.73
C SER A 239 -24.15 -2.35 -5.37
N GLY A 240 -24.77 -3.28 -4.64
CA GLY A 240 -25.01 -4.65 -5.09
C GLY A 240 -23.78 -5.57 -5.07
N LYS A 241 -22.62 -5.10 -4.59
CA LYS A 241 -21.40 -5.91 -4.44
C LYS A 241 -21.04 -6.10 -2.98
N ARG A 242 -20.72 -7.34 -2.60
CA ARG A 242 -20.15 -7.66 -1.28
C ARG A 242 -18.73 -7.09 -1.20
N ARG A 243 -18.42 -6.36 -0.15
CA ARG A 243 -17.12 -5.72 0.07
C ARG A 243 -16.60 -6.02 1.46
N ILE A 244 -15.27 -6.03 1.58
CA ILE A 244 -14.56 -5.90 2.85
C ILE A 244 -14.03 -4.47 2.93
N ILE A 245 -14.35 -3.77 4.02
CA ILE A 245 -13.80 -2.45 4.33
C ILE A 245 -12.99 -2.57 5.61
N VAL A 246 -11.75 -2.09 5.61
CA VAL A 246 -10.86 -2.17 6.77
C VAL A 246 -10.18 -0.83 7.00
N PHE A 247 -10.12 -0.37 8.25
CA PHE A 247 -9.40 0.84 8.62
C PHE A 247 -8.91 0.80 10.06
N PRO A 248 -7.77 1.44 10.37
CA PRO A 248 -7.26 1.46 11.74
C PRO A 248 -8.18 2.24 12.65
N VAL A 249 -8.29 1.79 13.90
CA VAL A 249 -9.01 2.44 14.99
C VAL A 249 -7.97 2.79 16.04
N GLY A 250 -7.60 4.06 16.06
CA GLY A 250 -6.78 4.66 17.11
C GLY A 250 -7.60 5.72 17.84
N THR A 251 -7.26 5.95 19.12
CA THR A 251 -7.86 7.03 19.91
C THR A 251 -7.57 8.38 19.23
N ILE A 252 -8.59 8.96 18.60
CA ILE A 252 -8.70 10.40 18.46
C ILE A 252 -8.86 10.93 19.89
N PHE A 253 -7.75 11.13 20.61
CA PHE A 253 -7.77 12.09 21.72
C PHE A 253 -7.76 13.48 21.08
N ALA A 254 -8.92 13.89 20.58
CA ALA A 254 -9.21 15.31 20.41
C ALA A 254 -9.56 15.84 21.80
N ASN A 255 -8.62 16.55 22.42
CA ASN A 255 -8.91 17.55 23.44
C ASN A 255 -8.56 18.91 22.84
#